data_AF-A0A3N0UXY0-F1
#
_entry.id   AF-A0A3N0UXY0-F1
#
_cell.length_a   1.000
_cell.length_b   1.000
_cell.length_c   1.000
_cell.angle_alpha   90.00
_cell.angle_beta   90.00
_cell.angle_gamma   90.00
#
_symmetry.space_group_name_H-M   'P 1'
#
loop_
_entity.id
_entity.type
_entity.pdbx_description
1 polymer ?
#
loop_
_entity_poly.entity_id
_entity_poly.type
_entity_poly.pdbx_seq_one_letter_code
_entity_poly.pdbx_strand_id
1 'polypeptide(L)'
;MSVDNISRILFECDPMNINCVTNTDEYDPEARDIMKLKPDIHSIEALQAGVVDVFQYWFGKDLEITDVQYEEIATKIWEEWNPENQG
;
A
#
# COMPACT_ATOMS: atom_id res chain seq x y z
N MET A 1 -12.59 3.12 5.61
CA MET A 1 -11.30 3.46 4.99
C MET A 1 -11.52 4.05 3.60
N SER A 2 -10.85 5.17 3.30
CA SER A 2 -10.84 5.82 1.96
C SER A 2 -9.50 5.59 1.24
N VAL A 3 -9.46 5.95 -0.04
CA VAL A 3 -8.21 6.01 -0.83
C VAL A 3 -7.17 6.91 -0.13
N ASP A 4 -7.60 8.02 0.45
CA ASP A 4 -6.70 8.96 1.16
C ASP A 4 -5.98 8.30 2.35
N ASN A 5 -6.61 7.31 3.01
CA ASN A 5 -5.94 6.59 4.08
C ASN A 5 -4.80 5.71 3.55
N ILE A 6 -5.02 5.00 2.45
CA ILE A 6 -3.97 4.20 1.80
C ILE A 6 -2.87 5.11 1.27
N SER A 7 -3.23 6.22 0.61
CA SER A 7 -2.29 7.18 0.06
C SER A 7 -1.39 7.76 1.15
N ARG A 8 -1.96 8.11 2.32
CA ARG A 8 -1.20 8.52 3.50
C ARG A 8 -0.25 7.43 4.01
N ILE A 9 -0.66 6.17 4.06
CA ILE A 9 0.22 5.06 4.49
C ILE A 9 1.41 4.92 3.53
N LEU A 10 1.16 4.97 2.23
CA LEU A 10 2.22 4.92 1.22
C LEU A 10 3.14 6.13 1.32
N PHE A 11 2.58 7.31 1.59
CA PHE A 11 3.34 8.52 1.88
C PHE A 11 4.20 8.40 3.16
N GLU A 12 3.71 7.77 4.21
CA GLU A 12 4.48 7.59 5.44
C GLU A 12 5.60 6.54 5.28
N CYS A 13 5.39 5.50 4.47
CA CYS A 13 6.37 4.44 4.21
C CYS A 13 7.40 4.80 3.12
N ASP A 14 7.07 5.70 2.21
CA ASP A 14 7.87 6.16 1.06
C ASP A 14 8.72 5.08 0.35
N PRO A 15 8.11 3.98 -0.11
CA PRO A 15 8.86 2.87 -0.67
C PRO A 15 9.66 3.22 -1.93
N MET A 16 9.24 4.22 -2.70
CA MET A 16 9.93 4.67 -3.92
C MET A 16 10.83 5.89 -3.70
N ASN A 17 10.88 6.44 -2.49
CA ASN A 17 11.59 7.69 -2.18
C ASN A 17 11.18 8.85 -3.12
N ILE A 18 9.88 8.94 -3.42
CA ILE A 18 9.29 9.96 -4.34
C ILE A 18 8.47 11.01 -3.59
N ASN A 19 8.30 10.87 -2.28
CA ASN A 19 7.47 11.79 -1.52
C ASN A 19 8.04 13.20 -1.49
N CYS A 20 7.16 14.18 -1.69
CA CYS A 20 7.46 15.60 -1.55
C CYS A 20 6.76 16.17 -0.31
N VAL A 21 7.44 17.06 0.40
CA VAL A 21 7.19 17.51 1.79
C VAL A 21 5.74 17.96 2.13
N THR A 22 4.86 18.20 1.16
CA THR A 22 3.56 18.86 1.40
C THR A 22 2.32 18.12 0.94
N ASN A 23 2.40 17.16 0.00
CA ASN A 23 1.22 16.49 -0.53
C ASN A 23 1.31 14.99 -0.27
N THR A 24 0.16 14.33 -0.18
CA THR A 24 0.06 12.86 -0.08
C THR A 24 -0.60 12.29 -1.33
N ASP A 25 -0.66 13.06 -2.43
CA ASP A 25 -1.37 12.67 -3.66
C ASP A 25 -0.46 11.95 -4.67
N GLU A 26 0.83 11.86 -4.37
CA GLU A 26 1.84 11.21 -5.19
C GLU A 26 1.58 9.71 -5.37
N TYR A 27 0.96 9.08 -4.37
CA TYR A 27 0.58 7.66 -4.40
C TYR A 27 -0.92 7.41 -4.60
N ASP A 28 -1.71 8.45 -4.95
CA ASP A 28 -3.15 8.31 -5.18
C ASP A 28 -3.51 7.27 -6.26
N PRO A 29 -2.80 7.19 -7.40
CA PRO A 29 -3.07 6.18 -8.42
C PRO A 29 -2.92 4.76 -7.88
N GLU A 30 -1.84 4.48 -7.16
CA GLU A 30 -1.52 3.20 -6.54
C GLU A 30 -2.52 2.87 -5.44
N ALA A 31 -2.83 3.85 -4.58
CA ALA A 31 -3.82 3.72 -3.52
C ALA A 31 -5.20 3.35 -4.05
N ARG A 32 -5.62 3.91 -5.19
CA ARG A 32 -6.89 3.54 -5.85
C ARG A 32 -6.89 2.11 -6.32
N ASP A 33 -5.79 1.63 -6.89
CA ASP A 33 -5.70 0.25 -7.37
C ASP A 33 -5.62 -0.76 -6.22
N ILE A 34 -4.89 -0.45 -5.14
CA ILE A 34 -4.89 -1.26 -3.92
C ILE A 34 -6.30 -1.32 -3.31
N MET A 35 -7.04 -0.21 -3.26
CA MET A 35 -8.41 -0.18 -2.75
C MET A 35 -9.36 -1.10 -3.54
N LYS A 36 -9.15 -1.25 -4.86
CA LYS A 36 -9.95 -2.14 -5.71
C LYS A 36 -9.73 -3.62 -5.39
N LEU A 37 -8.58 -3.99 -4.81
CA LEU A 37 -8.28 -5.38 -4.42
C LEU A 37 -9.10 -5.84 -3.22
N LYS A 38 -9.57 -4.90 -2.38
CA LYS A 38 -10.24 -5.20 -1.10
C LYS A 38 -11.29 -6.32 -1.15
N PRO A 39 -12.20 -6.41 -2.16
CA PRO A 39 -13.22 -7.45 -2.19
C PRO A 39 -12.67 -8.89 -2.28
N ASP A 40 -11.47 -9.05 -2.84
CA ASP A 40 -10.88 -10.36 -3.18
C ASP A 40 -9.74 -10.77 -2.23
N ILE A 41 -9.39 -9.90 -1.27
CA ILE A 41 -8.26 -10.09 -0.36
C ILE A 41 -8.76 -10.49 1.02
N HIS A 42 -8.35 -11.68 1.47
CA HIS A 42 -8.80 -12.27 2.74
C HIS A 42 -7.66 -12.62 3.70
N SER A 43 -6.41 -12.26 3.36
CA SER A 43 -5.27 -12.39 4.25
C SER A 43 -4.25 -11.29 4.00
N ILE A 44 -3.38 -11.05 4.98
CA ILE A 44 -2.30 -10.07 4.88
C ILE A 44 -1.28 -10.46 3.81
N GLU A 45 -1.02 -11.76 3.62
CA GLU A 45 -0.10 -12.26 2.59
C GLU A 45 -0.67 -12.03 1.18
N ALA A 46 -1.98 -12.22 1.01
CA ALA A 46 -2.66 -11.88 -0.24
C ALA A 46 -2.60 -10.37 -0.51
N LEU A 47 -2.76 -9.54 0.53
CA LEU A 47 -2.62 -8.09 0.41
C LEU A 47 -1.20 -7.70 0.01
N GLN A 48 -0.18 -8.27 0.65
CA GLN A 48 1.22 -8.02 0.33
C GLN A 48 1.53 -8.35 -1.13
N ALA A 49 1.10 -9.52 -1.62
CA ALA A 49 1.26 -9.88 -3.02
C ALA A 49 0.55 -8.89 -3.96
N GLY A 50 -0.67 -8.46 -3.60
CA GLY A 50 -1.40 -7.45 -4.34
C GLY A 50 -0.71 -6.08 -4.37
N VAL A 51 -0.11 -5.64 -3.26
CA VAL A 51 0.68 -4.41 -3.20
C VAL A 51 1.91 -4.52 -4.11
N VAL A 52 2.63 -5.64 -4.07
CA VAL A 52 3.76 -5.89 -4.98
C VAL A 52 3.32 -5.77 -6.44
N ASP A 53 2.21 -6.42 -6.82
CA ASP A 53 1.70 -6.38 -8.20
C ASP A 53 1.33 -4.96 -8.64
N VAL A 54 0.68 -4.17 -7.76
CA VAL A 54 0.36 -2.76 -8.04
C VAL A 54 1.63 -1.95 -8.23
N PHE A 55 2.60 -2.08 -7.33
CA PHE A 55 3.86 -1.35 -7.43
C PHE A 55 4.63 -1.73 -8.69
N GLN A 56 4.67 -3.00 -9.05
CA GLN A 56 5.30 -3.45 -10.29
C GLN A 56 4.59 -2.95 -11.54
N TYR A 57 3.27 -2.80 -11.49
CA TYR A 57 2.49 -2.22 -12.58
C TYR A 57 2.79 -0.73 -12.78
N TRP A 58 2.90 0.04 -11.70
CA TRP A 58 3.11 1.50 -11.76
C TRP A 58 4.58 1.90 -11.96
N PHE A 59 5.51 1.19 -11.33
CA PHE A 59 6.94 1.56 -11.30
C PHE A 59 7.86 0.58 -12.05
N GLY A 60 7.33 -0.53 -12.56
CA GLY A 60 8.10 -1.57 -13.25
C GLY A 60 8.61 -2.67 -12.31
N LYS A 61 9.26 -3.70 -12.86
CA LYS A 61 9.64 -4.91 -12.11
C LYS A 61 10.97 -4.81 -11.35
N ASP A 62 11.80 -3.84 -11.71
CA ASP A 62 13.14 -3.65 -11.14
C ASP A 62 13.09 -2.66 -9.95
N LEU A 63 12.28 -2.99 -8.95
CA LEU A 63 12.12 -2.18 -7.75
C LEU A 63 13.10 -2.63 -6.67
N GLU A 64 13.71 -1.67 -5.98
CA GLU A 64 14.59 -1.91 -4.83
C GLU A 64 13.82 -1.96 -3.50
N ILE A 65 12.49 -2.16 -3.56
CA ILE A 65 11.65 -2.35 -2.37
C ILE A 65 11.83 -3.76 -1.84
N THR A 66 12.16 -3.87 -0.57
CA THR A 66 12.37 -5.15 0.12
C THR A 66 11.05 -5.82 0.53
N ASP A 67 11.06 -7.13 0.70
CA ASP A 67 9.90 -7.88 1.22
C ASP A 67 9.41 -7.33 2.57
N VAL A 68 10.33 -6.88 3.43
CA VAL A 68 10.02 -6.28 4.74
C VAL A 68 9.26 -4.96 4.59
N GLN A 69 9.61 -4.14 3.60
CA GLN A 69 8.89 -2.89 3.32
C GLN A 69 7.48 -3.18 2.78
N TYR A 70 7.34 -4.18 1.91
CA TYR A 70 6.01 -4.61 1.44
C TYR A 70 5.16 -5.18 2.57
N GLU A 71 5.75 -5.95 3.48
CA GLU A 71 5.08 -6.47 4.67
C GLU A 71 4.60 -5.32 5.59
N GLU A 72 5.44 -4.32 5.83
CA GLU A 72 5.07 -3.14 6.64
C GLU A 72 3.87 -2.40 6.03
N ILE A 73 3.91 -2.13 4.72
CA ILE A 73 2.82 -1.46 4.00
C ILE A 73 1.54 -2.28 4.07
N ALA A 74 1.61 -3.58 3.77
CA ALA A 74 0.47 -4.47 3.81
C ALA A 74 -0.15 -4.56 5.21
N THR A 75 0.69 -4.61 6.25
CA THR A 75 0.24 -4.62 7.66
C THR A 75 -0.56 -3.37 7.99
N LYS A 76 -0.02 -2.18 7.73
CA LYS A 76 -0.70 -0.90 8.00
C LYS A 76 -2.04 -0.79 7.27
N ILE A 77 -2.08 -1.23 6.01
CA ILE A 77 -3.33 -1.23 5.23
C ILE A 77 -4.33 -2.26 5.79
N TRP A 78 -3.86 -3.44 6.18
CA TRP A 78 -4.70 -4.52 6.73
C TRP A 78 -5.37 -4.13 8.05
N GLU A 79 -4.63 -3.46 8.93
CA GLU A 79 -5.14 -2.92 10.20
C GLU A 79 -6.24 -1.88 9.97
N GLU A 80 -6.09 -1.00 8.99
CA GLU A 80 -7.12 -0.02 8.61
C GLU A 80 -8.33 -0.67 7.91
N TRP A 81 -8.16 -1.85 7.30
CA TRP A 81 -9.27 -2.61 6.70
C TRP A 81 -10.10 -3.32 7.74
N ASN A 82 -9.46 -3.80 8.80
CA ASN A 82 -10.02 -4.67 9.82
C ASN A 82 -9.63 -4.13 11.21
N PRO A 83 -10.20 -2.99 11.63
CA PRO A 83 -9.83 -2.33 12.88
C PRO A 83 -10.05 -3.20 14.12
N GLU A 84 -10.93 -4.21 14.05
CA GLU A 84 -11.11 -5.23 15.08
C GLU A 84 -9.88 -6.12 15.33
N ASN A 85 -8.89 -6.12 14.43
CA ASN A 85 -7.63 -6.85 14.58
C ASN A 85 -6.58 -6.06 15.41
N GLN A 86 -6.84 -4.81 15.78
CA GLN A 86 -5.93 -3.96 16.58
C GLN A 86 -6.01 -4.21 18.10
N GLY A 87 -6.16 -5.49 18.50
CA GLY A 87 -6.35 -5.92 19.90
C GLY A 87 -5.13 -5.75 20.81
#